data_AF-A0A9E3F626-F1
#
_entry.id   AF-A0A9E3F626-F1
#
_cell.length_a   1.000
_cell.length_b   1.000
_cell.length_c   1.000
_cell.angle_alpha   90.00
_cell.angle_beta   90.00
_cell.angle_gamma   90.00
#
_symmetry.space_group_name_H-M   'P 1'
#
loop_
_entity.id
_entity.type
_entity.pdbx_description
1 polymer ?
#
loop_
_entity_poly.entity_id
_entity_poly.type
_entity_poly.pdbx_seq_one_letter_code
_entity_poly.pdbx_strand_id
1 'polypeptide(L)'
;MWLDFVGCRDSGKGYSGRALRWLCALADAHGVHLYLTVYGLSGREPGFLSDEALEAWYRRHGFAALAPSGGKATMVRRPQARREV
;
A
#
# COMPACT_ATOMS: atom_id res chain seq x y z
N MET A 1 10.67 11.88 -6.61
CA MET A 1 10.41 12.03 -5.16
C MET A 1 10.05 10.65 -4.62
N TRP A 2 10.67 10.22 -3.53
CA TRP A 2 10.40 8.92 -2.89
C TRP A 2 9.79 9.18 -1.50
N LEU A 3 8.75 8.42 -1.15
CA LEU A 3 8.15 8.39 0.18
C LEU A 3 8.65 7.11 0.85
N ASP A 4 9.60 7.24 1.78
CA ASP A 4 10.26 6.07 2.36
C ASP A 4 9.44 5.38 3.45
N PHE A 5 8.55 6.12 4.14
CA PHE A 5 7.73 5.56 5.20
C PHE A 5 6.42 6.32 5.39
N VAL A 6 5.31 5.56 5.50
CA VAL A 6 4.01 6.05 5.94
C VAL A 6 3.55 5.16 7.08
N GLY A 7 3.51 5.71 8.30
CA GLY A 7 3.10 4.98 9.50
C GLY A 7 2.24 5.85 10.42
N CYS A 8 1.44 5.20 11.23
CA CYS A 8 0.63 5.83 12.28
C CYS A 8 0.81 5.02 13.56
N ARG A 9 0.99 5.69 14.71
CA ARG A 9 1.07 5.03 16.02
C ARG A 9 -0.29 4.49 16.48
N ASP A 10 -1.38 5.04 15.95
CA ASP A 10 -2.74 4.63 16.29
C ASP A 10 -3.27 3.61 15.28
N SER A 11 -3.51 2.38 15.74
CA SER A 11 -4.13 1.33 14.95
C SER A 11 -5.66 1.34 15.08
N GLY A 12 -6.37 0.66 14.17
CA GLY A 12 -7.83 0.44 14.26
C GLY A 12 -8.74 1.64 13.93
N LYS A 13 -8.20 2.85 13.67
CA LYS A 13 -8.98 4.06 13.34
C LYS A 13 -9.06 4.40 11.84
N GLY A 14 -8.50 3.52 11.00
CA GLY A 14 -8.52 3.67 9.54
C GLY A 14 -7.67 4.82 8.99
N TYR A 15 -6.73 5.36 9.77
CA TYR A 15 -5.84 6.45 9.34
C TYR A 15 -4.98 6.05 8.14
N SER A 16 -4.32 4.88 8.19
CA SER A 16 -3.50 4.38 7.08
C SER A 16 -4.33 4.18 5.80
N GLY A 17 -5.58 3.73 5.93
CA GLY A 17 -6.49 3.61 4.78
C GLY A 17 -6.89 4.96 4.17
N ARG A 18 -7.10 6.00 4.99
CA ARG A 18 -7.35 7.37 4.51
C ARG A 18 -6.13 7.96 3.83
N ALA A 19 -4.96 7.86 4.46
CA ALA A 19 -3.69 8.35 3.91
C ALA A 19 -3.36 7.68 2.58
N LEU A 20 -3.51 6.35 2.48
CA LEU A 20 -3.26 5.62 1.24
C LEU A 20 -4.23 6.03 0.13
N ARG A 21 -5.53 6.18 0.42
CA ARG A 21 -6.51 6.65 -0.59
C ARG A 21 -6.17 8.05 -1.10
N TRP A 22 -5.80 8.96 -0.21
CA TRP A 22 -5.37 10.30 -0.60
C TRP A 22 -4.13 10.26 -1.51
N LEU A 23 -3.12 9.46 -1.14
CA LEU A 23 -1.91 9.29 -1.94
C LEU A 23 -2.20 8.68 -3.33
N CYS A 24 -3.05 7.66 -3.39
CA CYS A 24 -3.48 7.06 -4.65
C CYS A 24 -4.20 8.07 -5.55
N ALA A 25 -5.12 8.87 -4.99
CA ALA A 25 -5.82 9.91 -5.74
C ALA A 25 -4.87 10.99 -6.28
N LEU A 26 -3.88 11.38 -5.48
CA LEU A 26 -2.83 12.31 -5.92
C LEU A 26 -1.99 11.71 -7.05
N ALA A 27 -1.58 10.44 -6.92
CA ALA A 27 -0.81 9.75 -7.95
C ALA A 27 -1.60 9.63 -9.27
N ASP A 28 -2.90 9.34 -9.19
CA ASP A 28 -3.79 9.29 -10.35
C ASP A 28 -3.89 10.67 -11.04
N ALA A 29 -4.04 11.75 -10.26
CA ALA A 29 -4.13 13.11 -10.79
C ALA A 29 -2.86 13.55 -11.55
N HIS A 30 -1.71 12.99 -11.20
CA HIS A 30 -0.42 13.33 -11.82
C HIS A 30 0.13 12.25 -12.76
N GLY A 31 -0.61 11.15 -13.00
CA GLY A 31 -0.15 10.06 -13.85
C GLY A 31 1.07 9.31 -13.30
N VAL A 32 1.25 9.26 -11.97
CA VAL A 32 2.43 8.69 -11.31
C VAL A 32 2.21 7.23 -10.92
N HIS A 33 3.23 6.40 -11.16
CA HIS A 33 3.26 5.02 -10.68
C HIS A 33 3.67 4.98 -9.21
N LEU A 34 2.96 4.20 -8.40
CA LEU A 34 3.33 3.93 -7.01
C LEU A 34 3.99 2.55 -6.91
N TYR A 35 5.17 2.52 -6.32
CA TYR A 35 5.87 1.28 -5.96
C TYR A 35 5.92 1.19 -4.44
N LEU A 36 5.69 -0.01 -3.91
CA LEU A 36 5.87 -0.29 -2.50
C LEU A 36 6.54 -1.64 -2.31
N THR A 37 7.19 -1.79 -1.17
CA THR A 37 7.71 -3.07 -0.69
C THR A 37 6.96 -3.43 0.57
N VAL A 38 6.31 -4.58 0.56
CA VAL A 38 5.74 -5.18 1.76
C VAL A 38 6.89 -5.79 2.54
N TYR A 39 7.17 -5.22 3.71
CA TYR A 39 8.07 -5.80 4.69
C TYR A 39 7.23 -6.47 5.76
N GLY A 40 7.43 -7.76 5.96
CA GLY A 40 6.86 -8.47 7.08
C GLY A 40 7.34 -7.92 8.40
N LEU A 41 6.45 -7.20 9.09
CA LEU A 41 6.54 -6.97 10.53
C LEU A 41 5.73 -8.03 11.29
N SER A 42 5.26 -9.06 10.57
CA SER A 42 4.50 -10.17 11.10
C SER A 42 5.21 -10.80 12.30
N GLY A 43 4.49 -10.92 13.42
CA GLY A 43 4.99 -11.51 14.66
C GLY A 43 5.86 -10.61 15.55
N ARG A 44 6.11 -9.34 15.21
CA ARG A 44 6.86 -8.43 16.10
C ARG A 44 6.01 -7.86 17.23
N GLU A 45 4.73 -7.57 16.99
CA GLU A 45 3.79 -7.04 17.98
C GLU A 45 2.33 -7.46 17.68
N PRO A 46 1.46 -7.53 18.70
CA PRO A 46 0.02 -7.76 18.50
C PRO A 46 -0.62 -6.68 17.61
N GLY A 47 -1.41 -7.11 16.61
CA GLY A 47 -2.16 -6.20 15.73
C GLY A 47 -1.53 -5.93 14.37
N PHE A 48 -0.33 -6.48 14.09
CA PHE A 48 0.26 -6.44 12.75
C PHE A 48 -0.34 -7.53 11.84
N LEU A 49 -0.60 -7.17 10.59
CA LEU A 49 -1.06 -8.13 9.57
C LEU A 49 0.08 -9.07 9.19
N SER A 50 -0.26 -10.31 8.83
CA SER A 50 0.67 -11.17 8.10
C SER A 50 1.01 -10.52 6.75
N ASP A 51 2.13 -10.91 6.17
CA ASP A 51 2.59 -10.40 4.87
C ASP A 51 1.51 -10.64 3.80
N GLU A 52 0.86 -11.81 3.81
CA GLU A 52 -0.24 -12.15 2.89
C GLU A 52 -1.46 -11.27 3.12
N ALA A 53 -1.81 -11.02 4.38
CA ALA A 53 -2.95 -10.17 4.73
C ALA A 53 -2.69 -8.70 4.35
N LEU A 54 -1.44 -8.24 4.50
CA LEU A 54 -1.00 -6.90 4.11
C LEU A 54 -0.95 -6.75 2.59
N GLU A 55 -0.44 -7.75 1.86
CA GLU A 55 -0.53 -7.81 0.41
C GLU A 55 -1.98 -7.78 -0.07
N ALA A 56 -2.85 -8.60 0.51
CA ALA A 56 -4.27 -8.61 0.18
C ALA A 56 -4.92 -7.25 0.46
N TRP A 57 -4.50 -6.57 1.52
CA TRP A 57 -4.94 -5.21 1.81
C TRP A 57 -4.51 -4.23 0.71
N TYR A 58 -3.25 -4.26 0.26
CA TYR A 58 -2.78 -3.42 -0.84
C TYR A 58 -3.43 -3.76 -2.19
N ARG A 59 -3.75 -5.03 -2.48
CA ARG A 59 -4.48 -5.43 -3.69
C ARG A 59 -5.84 -4.74 -3.81
N ARG A 60 -6.55 -4.56 -2.69
CA ARG A 60 -7.82 -3.80 -2.67
C ARG A 60 -7.67 -2.34 -3.07
N HIS A 61 -6.47 -1.78 -2.99
CA HIS A 61 -6.15 -0.41 -3.40
C HIS A 61 -5.59 -0.31 -4.83
N GLY A 62 -5.58 -1.42 -5.60
CA GLY A 62 -5.14 -1.44 -6.99
C GLY A 62 -3.66 -1.73 -7.19
N PHE A 63 -2.96 -2.20 -6.14
CA PHE A 63 -1.59 -2.68 -6.27
C PHE A 63 -1.57 -4.12 -6.80
N ALA A 64 -0.66 -4.40 -7.73
CA ALA A 64 -0.36 -5.72 -8.26
C ALA A 64 1.06 -6.14 -7.87
N ALA A 65 1.27 -7.40 -7.52
CA ALA A 65 2.60 -7.93 -7.23
C ALA A 65 3.46 -7.94 -8.51
N LEU A 66 4.72 -7.53 -8.39
CA LEU A 66 5.67 -7.53 -9.51
C LEU A 66 6.34 -8.91 -9.70
N ALA A 67 6.49 -9.70 -8.64
CA ALA A 67 6.94 -11.10 -8.67
C ALA A 67 6.67 -11.79 -7.31
N PRO A 68 6.54 -13.13 -7.25
CA PRO A 68 6.58 -13.86 -5.99
C PRO A 68 8.01 -13.80 -5.43
N SER A 69 8.17 -13.08 -4.34
CA SER A 69 9.43 -12.93 -3.61
C SER A 69 9.34 -13.72 -2.31
N GLY A 70 10.28 -14.62 -2.06
CA GLY A 70 10.41 -15.34 -0.78
C GLY A 70 10.76 -14.40 0.39
N GLY A 71 9.79 -13.61 0.84
CA GLY A 71 9.85 -12.80 2.06
C GLY A 71 9.77 -11.27 1.91
N LYS A 72 9.71 -10.69 0.70
CA LYS A 72 9.58 -9.22 0.49
C LYS A 72 8.81 -8.87 -0.79
N ALA A 73 7.48 -8.77 -0.72
CA ALA A 73 6.67 -8.52 -1.90
C ALA A 73 6.76 -7.07 -2.38
N THR A 74 7.39 -6.85 -3.53
CA THR A 74 7.29 -5.56 -4.23
C THR A 74 5.99 -5.51 -5.03
N MET A 75 5.21 -4.46 -4.83
CA MET A 75 3.95 -4.24 -5.53
C MET A 75 3.96 -2.89 -6.26
N VAL A 76 3.27 -2.83 -7.40
CA VAL A 76 3.09 -1.62 -8.20
C VAL A 76 1.61 -1.30 -8.35
N ARG A 77 1.27 -0.02 -8.27
CA ARG A 77 -0.01 0.52 -8.71
C ARG A 77 0.23 1.51 -9.84
N ARG A 78 -0.36 1.21 -11.00
CA ARG A 78 -0.40 2.14 -12.14
C ARG A 78 -1.46 3.22 -11.89
N PRO A 79 -1.34 4.41 -12.50
CA PRO A 79 -2.30 5.48 -12.34
C PRO A 79 -3.61 4.99 -12.97
N GLN A 80 -4.70 5.14 -12.24
CA GLN A 80 -6.02 4.82 -12.76
C GLN A 80 -6.60 6.09 -13.39
N ALA A 81 -7.10 5.97 -14.62
CA ALA A 81 -7.81 7.09 -15.25
C ALA A 81 -8.92 7.56 -14.32
N ARG A 82 -9.02 8.88 -14.15
CA ARG A 82 -10.06 9.51 -13.31
C ARG A 82 -11.41 8.97 -13.78
N ARG A 83 -12.06 8.14 -12.97
CA ARG A 83 -13.49 7.85 -13.18
C ARG A 83 -14.20 9.14 -12.84
N GLU A 84 -14.61 9.87 -13.86
CA GLU A 84 -15.60 10.92 -13.72
C GLU A 84 -16.85 10.27 -13.09
N VAL A 85 -17.21 10.75 -11.91
CA VAL A 85 -18.46 10.43 -11.22
C VAL A 85 -19.36 11.65 -11.35
#